data_AF-A0A7J5U5Z5-F1
#
_entry.id   AF-A0A7J5U5Z5-F1
#
_cell.length_a   1.000
_cell.length_b   1.000
_cell.length_c   1.000
_cell.angle_alpha   90.00
_cell.angle_beta   90.00
_cell.angle_gamma   90.00
#
_symmetry.space_group_name_H-M   'P 1'
#
loop_
_entity.id
_entity.type
_entity.pdbx_description
1 polymer ?
#
loop_
_entity_poly.entity_id
_entity_poly.type
_entity_poly.pdbx_seq_one_letter_code
_entity_poly.pdbx_strand_id
1 'polypeptide(L)'
;MTTLLEIAGQTDVGQNRHDNQDTYLAGPLWTDHSVLLAVIDGVGGYAGGAEAAALARESIGQYMATPTGDTLTMLREAVVFANNQIVQQRQQNPALARMCCVLTVVVADAQLGRLYYVHVGDTRLYRFRQGQLEKITHDHSLVGVREDANQLTEREAMRHPRRNEILRDVGSMPHRVDDPDFLESGESDFEPGDVLLLCSDGLTDMLTRAQLVEVLGRPMPVAEQIEALIQAANEAGGHDNITVVLGRYSAPEGAEIAPALPIDDSRSATASIRVGTQGLMQSEATLAAEALPEQPPKRRWGALVLVVLGVLAGVLWWQLSPSEPTPRPQPVRADSARTPKPFTTIDSTRTP
;
A
#
# COMPACT_ATOMS: atom_id res chain seq x y z
N MET A 1 -4.14 -39.76 -12.20
CA MET A 1 -4.17 -38.48 -12.94
C MET A 1 -3.23 -37.56 -12.20
N THR A 2 -2.06 -37.31 -12.75
CA THR A 2 -1.09 -36.37 -12.16
C THR A 2 -1.66 -34.97 -12.31
N THR A 3 -1.92 -34.28 -11.21
CA THR A 3 -2.37 -32.88 -11.24
C THR A 3 -1.27 -32.04 -11.89
N LEU A 4 -1.63 -31.27 -12.92
CA LEU A 4 -0.69 -30.38 -13.63
C LEU A 4 -0.22 -29.24 -12.73
N LEU A 5 -1.05 -28.84 -11.75
CA LEU A 5 -0.75 -27.76 -10.82
C LEU A 5 -0.59 -28.28 -9.39
N GLU A 6 0.55 -27.97 -8.79
CA GLU A 6 0.84 -28.20 -7.38
C GLU A 6 0.85 -26.84 -6.68
N ILE A 7 -0.03 -26.63 -5.71
CA ILE A 7 -0.17 -25.36 -5.00
C ILE A 7 -0.10 -25.57 -3.49
N ALA A 8 0.54 -24.63 -2.80
CA ALA A 8 0.48 -24.54 -1.35
C ALA A 8 0.69 -23.08 -0.92
N GLY A 9 0.22 -22.77 0.28
CA GLY A 9 0.48 -21.49 0.93
C GLY A 9 0.59 -21.68 2.43
N GLN A 10 1.44 -20.88 3.06
CA GLN A 10 1.62 -20.86 4.51
C GLN A 10 1.95 -19.44 4.96
N THR A 11 1.54 -19.11 6.17
CA THR A 11 1.89 -17.88 6.86
C THR A 11 2.43 -18.20 8.25
N ASP A 12 3.41 -17.44 8.70
CA ASP A 12 4.06 -17.55 10.00
C ASP A 12 4.15 -16.16 10.65
N VAL A 13 3.99 -16.12 11.98
CA VAL A 13 4.02 -14.86 12.72
C VAL A 13 5.41 -14.21 12.70
N GLY A 14 6.48 -14.97 12.46
CA GLY A 14 7.85 -14.50 12.60
C GLY A 14 8.35 -14.59 14.05
N GLN A 15 9.61 -14.22 14.26
CA GLN A 15 10.23 -14.27 15.60
C GLN A 15 9.96 -13.01 16.44
N ASN A 16 9.72 -11.87 15.79
CA ASN A 16 9.67 -10.56 16.46
C ASN A 16 8.29 -9.89 16.45
N ARG A 17 7.25 -10.59 16.01
CA ARG A 17 5.86 -10.11 16.07
C ARG A 17 5.03 -10.97 17.02
N HIS A 18 3.93 -10.42 17.51
CA HIS A 18 3.00 -11.12 18.40
C HIS A 18 1.73 -11.58 17.68
N ASP A 19 1.33 -10.84 16.66
CA ASP A 19 0.14 -11.09 15.87
C ASP A 19 0.55 -11.26 14.40
N ASN A 20 -0.22 -12.07 13.69
CA ASN A 20 -0.07 -12.23 12.25
C ASN A 20 -1.13 -11.41 11.52
N GLN A 21 -0.70 -10.41 10.76
CA GLN A 21 -1.54 -9.53 9.96
C GLN A 21 -1.57 -9.92 8.48
N ASP A 22 -0.78 -10.92 8.10
CA ASP A 22 -0.80 -11.48 6.77
C ASP A 22 -1.89 -12.54 6.59
N THR A 23 -2.29 -12.72 5.34
CA THR A 23 -3.09 -13.86 4.91
C THR A 23 -2.84 -14.18 3.44
N TYR A 24 -3.44 -15.25 2.94
CA TYR A 24 -3.23 -15.71 1.57
C TYR A 24 -4.44 -16.43 0.98
N LEU A 25 -4.44 -16.57 -0.35
CA LEU A 25 -5.28 -17.50 -1.11
C LEU A 25 -4.38 -18.49 -1.84
N ALA A 26 -4.75 -19.76 -1.82
CA ALA A 26 -4.13 -20.80 -2.63
C ALA A 26 -5.18 -21.88 -2.91
N GLY A 27 -5.83 -21.82 -4.07
CA GLY A 27 -6.88 -22.77 -4.41
C GLY A 27 -7.17 -22.89 -5.90
N PRO A 28 -7.87 -23.96 -6.32
CA PRO A 28 -8.39 -24.07 -7.67
C PRO A 28 -9.40 -22.95 -7.95
N LEU A 29 -9.50 -22.54 -9.21
CA LEU A 29 -10.40 -21.49 -9.67
C LEU A 29 -11.06 -21.94 -10.98
N TRP A 30 -12.40 -22.02 -11.02
CA TRP A 30 -13.23 -22.31 -12.21
C TRP A 30 -13.05 -23.67 -12.91
N THR A 31 -11.81 -24.13 -13.10
CA THR A 31 -11.46 -25.38 -13.79
C THR A 31 -10.35 -26.12 -13.02
N ASP A 32 -10.07 -27.37 -13.40
CA ASP A 32 -8.98 -28.17 -12.83
C ASP A 32 -7.58 -27.73 -13.30
N HIS A 33 -7.50 -26.75 -14.20
CA HIS A 33 -6.26 -26.24 -14.79
C HIS A 33 -5.97 -24.78 -14.42
N SER A 34 -6.81 -24.17 -13.60
CA SER A 34 -6.66 -22.77 -13.19
C SER A 34 -6.69 -22.63 -11.68
N VAL A 35 -5.86 -21.73 -11.16
CA VAL A 35 -5.71 -21.49 -9.72
C VAL A 35 -5.76 -20.00 -9.40
N LEU A 36 -6.29 -19.67 -8.23
CA LEU A 36 -6.24 -18.33 -7.64
C LEU A 36 -5.24 -18.35 -6.48
N LEU A 37 -4.19 -17.54 -6.61
CA LEU A 37 -3.14 -17.37 -5.64
C LEU A 37 -3.13 -15.91 -5.16
N ALA A 38 -2.92 -15.68 -3.87
CA ALA A 38 -2.73 -14.32 -3.37
C ALA A 38 -1.86 -14.31 -2.11
N VAL A 39 -1.05 -13.27 -1.94
CA VAL A 39 -0.50 -12.88 -0.65
C VAL A 39 -1.02 -11.49 -0.32
N ILE A 40 -1.45 -11.31 0.92
CA ILE A 40 -2.05 -10.08 1.42
C ILE A 40 -1.41 -9.78 2.77
N ASP A 41 -0.76 -8.63 2.89
CA ASP A 41 -0.11 -8.18 4.12
C ASP A 41 -0.87 -6.98 4.68
N GLY A 42 -1.37 -7.13 5.91
CA GLY A 42 -2.05 -6.07 6.65
C GLY A 42 -1.05 -5.08 7.23
N VAL A 43 -1.08 -3.84 6.75
CA VAL A 43 -0.12 -2.81 7.15
C VAL A 43 -0.19 -2.54 8.66
N GLY A 44 0.92 -2.86 9.34
CA GLY A 44 1.07 -2.72 10.78
C GLY A 44 1.25 -1.28 11.28
N GLY A 45 1.30 -1.12 12.61
CA GLY A 45 1.47 0.18 13.28
C GLY A 45 0.17 0.91 13.62
N TYR A 46 -0.97 0.42 13.12
CA TYR A 46 -2.32 0.86 13.48
C TYR A 46 -3.22 -0.35 13.75
N ALA A 47 -4.34 -0.14 14.45
CA ALA A 47 -5.34 -1.17 14.60
C ALA A 47 -5.98 -1.50 13.24
N GLY A 48 -6.16 -2.79 12.95
CA GLY A 48 -6.96 -3.25 11.82
C GLY A 48 -6.23 -3.92 10.65
N GLY A 49 -4.90 -4.06 10.68
CA GLY A 49 -4.15 -4.66 9.56
C GLY A 49 -4.66 -6.06 9.19
N ALA A 50 -4.80 -6.93 10.20
CA ALA A 50 -5.34 -8.28 10.01
C ALA A 50 -6.78 -8.26 9.47
N GLU A 51 -7.61 -7.33 9.93
CA GLU A 51 -8.99 -7.15 9.47
C GLU A 51 -9.05 -6.67 8.01
N ALA A 52 -8.17 -5.75 7.60
CA ALA A 52 -8.06 -5.32 6.21
C ALA A 52 -7.61 -6.47 5.31
N ALA A 53 -6.58 -7.21 5.73
CA ALA A 53 -6.09 -8.36 4.97
C ALA A 53 -7.16 -9.46 4.82
N ALA A 54 -7.88 -9.77 5.90
CA ALA A 54 -8.97 -10.75 5.90
C ALA A 54 -10.15 -10.30 4.99
N LEU A 55 -10.55 -9.03 5.07
CA LEU A 55 -11.63 -8.49 4.24
C LEU A 55 -11.23 -8.47 2.76
N ALA A 56 -9.98 -8.13 2.43
CA ALA A 56 -9.47 -8.23 1.06
C ALA A 56 -9.53 -9.68 0.54
N ARG A 57 -9.03 -10.63 1.33
CA ARG A 57 -9.04 -12.06 1.00
C ARG A 57 -10.45 -12.56 0.69
N GLU A 58 -11.39 -12.26 1.58
CA GLU A 58 -12.79 -12.67 1.42
C GLU A 58 -13.43 -12.01 0.20
N SER A 59 -13.25 -10.70 0.03
CA SER A 59 -13.82 -9.94 -1.08
C SER A 59 -13.31 -10.45 -2.44
N ILE A 60 -12.01 -10.70 -2.56
CA ILE A 60 -11.39 -11.22 -3.79
C ILE A 60 -11.89 -12.65 -4.07
N GLY A 61 -11.88 -13.52 -3.07
CA GLY A 61 -12.34 -14.91 -3.21
C GLY A 61 -13.81 -14.99 -3.63
N GLN A 62 -14.67 -14.14 -3.06
CA GLN A 62 -16.10 -14.07 -3.42
C GLN A 62 -16.30 -13.50 -4.83
N TYR A 63 -15.61 -12.41 -5.16
CA TYR A 63 -15.73 -11.78 -6.49
C TYR A 63 -15.31 -12.73 -7.61
N MET A 64 -14.21 -13.47 -7.38
CA MET A 64 -13.66 -14.41 -8.35
C MET A 64 -14.38 -15.76 -8.37
N ALA A 65 -15.37 -16.02 -7.51
CA ALA A 65 -16.01 -17.33 -7.40
C ALA A 65 -16.72 -17.79 -8.69
N THR A 66 -17.24 -16.85 -9.48
CA THR A 66 -17.96 -17.14 -10.73
C THR A 66 -17.31 -16.37 -11.89
N PRO A 67 -16.93 -17.02 -12.99
CA PRO A 67 -16.38 -16.32 -14.14
C PRO A 67 -17.50 -15.57 -14.88
N THR A 68 -17.39 -14.25 -14.96
CA THR A 68 -18.39 -13.37 -15.60
C THR A 68 -17.83 -12.59 -16.78
N GLY A 69 -16.53 -12.67 -17.06
CA GLY A 69 -15.88 -11.92 -18.13
C GLY A 69 -14.41 -12.29 -18.32
N ASP A 70 -13.67 -11.35 -18.91
CA ASP A 70 -12.22 -11.46 -19.11
C ASP A 70 -11.48 -11.56 -17.76
N THR A 71 -10.52 -12.48 -17.67
CA THR A 71 -9.85 -12.83 -16.41
C THR A 71 -9.09 -11.66 -15.79
N LEU A 72 -8.32 -10.91 -16.60
CA LEU A 72 -7.55 -9.77 -16.08
C LEU A 72 -8.48 -8.63 -15.63
N THR A 73 -9.55 -8.39 -16.40
CA THR A 73 -10.58 -7.40 -16.04
C THR A 73 -11.24 -7.77 -14.72
N MET A 74 -11.70 -9.02 -14.57
CA MET A 74 -12.28 -9.52 -13.33
C MET A 74 -11.31 -9.39 -12.14
N LEU A 75 -10.03 -9.69 -12.35
CA LEU A 75 -9.02 -9.61 -11.29
C LEU A 75 -8.81 -8.17 -10.81
N ARG A 76 -8.78 -7.20 -11.74
CA ARG A 76 -8.71 -5.77 -11.43
C ARG A 76 -9.96 -5.31 -10.67
N GLU A 77 -11.13 -5.73 -11.13
CA GLU A 77 -12.41 -5.42 -10.48
C GLU A 77 -12.49 -6.01 -9.08
N ALA A 78 -11.99 -7.23 -8.86
CA ALA A 78 -11.95 -7.87 -7.55
C ALA A 78 -11.09 -7.09 -6.54
N VAL A 79 -9.92 -6.60 -6.95
CA VAL A 79 -9.04 -5.79 -6.09
C VAL A 79 -9.66 -4.42 -5.79
N VAL A 80 -10.28 -3.76 -6.77
CA VAL A 80 -11.01 -2.50 -6.55
C VAL A 80 -12.22 -2.70 -5.65
N PHE A 81 -12.94 -3.81 -5.81
CA PHE A 81 -14.05 -4.17 -4.94
C PHE A 81 -13.58 -4.35 -3.49
N ALA A 82 -12.52 -5.14 -3.28
CA ALA A 82 -11.89 -5.33 -1.97
C ALA A 82 -11.44 -4.01 -1.34
N ASN A 83 -10.77 -3.14 -2.11
CA ASN A 83 -10.38 -1.80 -1.68
C ASN A 83 -11.57 -1.03 -1.12
N ASN A 84 -12.66 -0.96 -1.89
CA ASN A 84 -13.81 -0.15 -1.55
C ASN A 84 -14.63 -0.75 -0.38
N GLN A 85 -14.58 -2.07 -0.16
CA GLN A 85 -15.09 -2.70 1.06
C GLN A 85 -14.31 -2.27 2.30
N ILE A 86 -12.97 -2.26 2.23
CA ILE A 86 -12.11 -1.80 3.34
C ILE A 86 -12.35 -0.31 3.63
N VAL A 87 -12.44 0.54 2.60
CA VAL A 87 -12.78 1.96 2.74
C VAL A 87 -14.12 2.15 3.45
N GLN A 88 -15.15 1.40 3.06
CA GLN A 88 -16.47 1.46 3.69
C GLN A 88 -16.40 1.07 5.17
N GLN A 89 -15.69 0.00 5.49
CA GLN A 89 -15.54 -0.49 6.86
C GLN A 89 -14.76 0.50 7.74
N ARG A 90 -13.75 1.20 7.20
CA ARG A 90 -13.05 2.31 7.90
C ARG A 90 -13.99 3.45 8.28
N GLN A 91 -14.95 3.77 7.41
CA GLN A 91 -15.94 4.84 7.65
C GLN A 91 -16.96 4.46 8.73
N GLN A 92 -17.30 3.17 8.82
CA GLN A 92 -18.28 2.64 9.76
C GLN A 92 -17.70 2.38 11.16
N ASN A 93 -16.41 2.06 11.24
CA ASN A 93 -15.75 1.72 12.50
C ASN A 93 -14.54 2.63 12.79
N PRO A 94 -14.69 3.65 13.66
CA PRO A 94 -13.59 4.56 14.02
C PRO A 94 -12.35 3.87 14.59
N ALA A 95 -12.50 2.69 15.21
CA ALA A 95 -11.35 1.94 15.74
C ALA A 95 -10.47 1.36 14.63
N LEU A 96 -11.03 1.16 13.44
CA LEU A 96 -10.35 0.63 12.26
C LEU A 96 -10.10 1.70 11.20
N ALA A 97 -10.22 3.00 11.54
CA ALA A 97 -10.18 4.10 10.58
C ALA A 97 -8.88 4.20 9.75
N ARG A 98 -7.84 3.47 10.15
CA ARG A 98 -6.52 3.44 9.51
C ARG A 98 -6.14 2.08 8.92
N MET A 99 -7.05 1.10 8.97
CA MET A 99 -6.75 -0.22 8.43
C MET A 99 -6.52 -0.17 6.93
N CYS A 100 -5.49 -0.85 6.46
CA CYS A 100 -5.17 -1.02 5.05
C CYS A 100 -4.29 -2.27 4.92
N CYS A 101 -4.15 -2.75 3.70
CA CYS A 101 -3.27 -3.84 3.36
C CYS A 101 -2.55 -3.57 2.05
N VAL A 102 -1.59 -4.41 1.73
CA VAL A 102 -0.97 -4.54 0.41
C VAL A 102 -1.23 -5.96 -0.09
N LEU A 103 -1.19 -6.17 -1.40
CA LEU A 103 -1.50 -7.48 -1.97
C LEU A 103 -0.88 -7.71 -3.33
N THR A 104 -0.69 -8.99 -3.63
CA THR A 104 -0.43 -9.51 -4.97
C THR A 104 -1.37 -10.68 -5.21
N VAL A 105 -2.11 -10.65 -6.31
CA VAL A 105 -3.10 -11.66 -6.67
C VAL A 105 -2.80 -12.16 -8.06
N VAL A 106 -2.86 -13.47 -8.26
CA VAL A 106 -2.56 -14.15 -9.51
C VAL A 106 -3.65 -15.15 -9.85
N VAL A 107 -4.09 -15.12 -11.10
CA VAL A 107 -4.78 -16.25 -11.74
C VAL A 107 -3.80 -16.90 -12.70
N ALA A 108 -3.50 -18.18 -12.50
CA ALA A 108 -2.64 -18.94 -13.40
C ALA A 108 -3.46 -20.07 -14.05
N ASP A 109 -3.45 -20.14 -15.38
CA ASP A 109 -4.17 -21.12 -16.18
C ASP A 109 -3.17 -21.92 -17.04
N ALA A 110 -2.98 -23.18 -16.66
CA ALA A 110 -2.07 -24.10 -17.33
C ALA A 110 -2.54 -24.49 -18.74
N GLN A 111 -3.85 -24.47 -18.99
CA GLN A 111 -4.40 -24.83 -20.30
C GLN A 111 -4.19 -23.69 -21.31
N LEU A 112 -4.36 -22.44 -20.87
CA LEU A 112 -4.08 -21.26 -21.68
C LEU A 112 -2.58 -20.95 -21.76
N GLY A 113 -1.77 -21.49 -20.85
CA GLY A 113 -0.35 -21.19 -20.74
C GLY A 113 -0.09 -19.74 -20.30
N ARG A 114 -1.00 -19.18 -19.50
CA ARG A 114 -0.99 -17.77 -19.11
C ARG A 114 -1.17 -17.60 -17.61
N LEU A 115 -0.54 -16.58 -17.06
CA LEU A 115 -0.88 -16.02 -15.76
C LEU A 115 -1.28 -14.56 -15.93
N TYR A 116 -2.23 -14.13 -15.09
CA TYR A 116 -2.70 -12.76 -14.96
C TYR A 116 -2.47 -12.31 -13.54
N TYR A 117 -2.00 -11.08 -13.34
CA TYR A 117 -1.71 -10.57 -12.01
C TYR A 117 -2.24 -9.16 -11.80
N VAL A 118 -2.56 -8.87 -10.54
CA VAL A 118 -2.81 -7.52 -10.03
C VAL A 118 -2.02 -7.35 -8.73
N HIS A 119 -1.32 -6.23 -8.62
CA HIS A 119 -0.40 -5.94 -7.52
C HIS A 119 -0.61 -4.52 -6.99
N VAL A 120 -0.58 -4.40 -5.66
CA VAL A 120 -0.62 -3.12 -4.92
C VAL A 120 0.26 -3.25 -3.66
N GLY A 121 1.41 -2.60 -3.65
CA GLY A 121 2.23 -2.42 -2.44
C GLY A 121 3.60 -3.05 -2.60
N ASP A 122 4.06 -3.83 -1.63
CA ASP A 122 5.42 -4.41 -1.61
C ASP A 122 5.45 -5.92 -1.32
N THR A 123 4.29 -6.58 -1.34
CA THR A 123 4.25 -8.03 -1.63
C THR A 123 4.78 -8.29 -3.04
N ARG A 124 5.30 -9.49 -3.31
CA ARG A 124 6.01 -9.75 -4.57
C ARG A 124 5.54 -11.01 -5.25
N LEU A 125 5.48 -10.97 -6.58
CA LEU A 125 5.37 -12.13 -7.45
C LEU A 125 6.70 -12.36 -8.18
N TYR A 126 7.19 -13.59 -8.10
CA TYR A 126 8.30 -14.08 -8.89
C TYR A 126 7.89 -15.28 -9.74
N ARG A 127 8.59 -15.45 -10.88
CA ARG A 127 8.60 -16.68 -11.66
C ARG A 127 9.99 -17.30 -11.60
N PHE A 128 10.05 -18.54 -11.15
CA PHE A 128 11.23 -19.38 -11.22
C PHE A 128 11.12 -20.34 -12.41
N ARG A 129 12.06 -20.22 -13.36
CA ARG A 129 12.14 -21.05 -14.57
C ARG A 129 13.60 -21.37 -14.86
N GLN A 130 13.93 -22.66 -14.98
CA GLN A 130 15.26 -23.13 -15.41
C GLN A 130 16.43 -22.48 -14.63
N GLY A 131 16.29 -22.33 -13.32
CA GLY A 131 17.32 -21.75 -12.46
C GLY A 131 17.34 -20.21 -12.40
N GLN A 132 16.45 -19.53 -13.14
CA GLN A 132 16.30 -18.08 -13.11
C GLN A 132 15.08 -17.68 -12.31
N LEU A 133 15.26 -16.76 -11.35
CA LEU A 133 14.17 -16.16 -10.58
C LEU A 133 13.90 -14.73 -11.07
N GLU A 134 12.83 -14.54 -11.82
CA GLU A 134 12.41 -13.24 -12.34
C GLU A 134 11.36 -12.61 -11.43
N LYS A 135 11.56 -11.35 -11.04
CA LYS A 135 10.57 -10.55 -10.31
C LYS A 135 9.60 -9.96 -11.33
N ILE A 136 8.32 -10.29 -11.23
CA ILE A 136 7.28 -9.84 -12.18
C ILE A 136 6.68 -8.50 -11.74
N THR A 137 6.44 -8.33 -10.45
CA THR A 137 5.82 -7.12 -9.89
C THR A 137 6.87 -6.09 -9.49
N HIS A 138 6.50 -4.81 -9.53
CA HIS A 138 7.35 -3.71 -9.08
C HIS A 138 6.85 -3.21 -7.74
N ASP A 139 7.77 -3.06 -6.79
CA ASP A 139 7.41 -2.65 -5.44
C ASP A 139 6.94 -1.20 -5.45
N HIS A 140 5.69 -0.99 -5.04
CA HIS A 140 5.13 0.33 -4.77
C HIS A 140 5.62 0.86 -3.41
N SER A 141 6.93 0.85 -3.19
CA SER A 141 7.59 1.38 -1.99
C SER A 141 8.72 2.33 -2.37
N LEU A 142 9.12 3.21 -1.45
CA LEU A 142 10.19 4.17 -1.70
C LEU A 142 11.50 3.50 -2.10
N VAL A 143 11.81 2.38 -1.45
CA VAL A 143 13.03 1.63 -1.67
C VAL A 143 12.89 0.75 -2.91
N GLY A 144 11.73 0.13 -3.10
CA GLY A 144 11.40 -0.66 -4.28
C GLY A 144 11.60 0.09 -5.59
N VAL A 145 10.98 1.27 -5.71
CA VAL A 145 11.13 2.12 -6.91
C VAL A 145 12.59 2.49 -7.19
N ARG A 146 13.42 2.63 -6.14
CA ARG A 146 14.85 2.93 -6.29
C ARG A 146 15.68 1.71 -6.66
N GLU A 147 15.33 0.55 -6.13
CA GLU A 147 15.92 -0.73 -6.51
C GLU A 147 15.65 -1.01 -7.99
N ASP A 148 14.39 -0.94 -8.42
CA ASP A 148 13.97 -1.18 -9.79
C ASP A 148 14.63 -0.18 -10.77
N ALA A 149 14.90 1.05 -10.32
CA ALA A 149 15.63 2.07 -11.07
C ALA A 149 17.17 1.90 -11.04
N ASN A 150 17.70 0.82 -10.46
CA ASN A 150 19.13 0.57 -10.24
C ASN A 150 19.85 1.68 -9.44
N GLN A 151 19.12 2.42 -8.61
CA GLN A 151 19.66 3.45 -7.72
C GLN A 151 20.09 2.87 -6.37
N LEU A 152 19.51 1.73 -5.98
CA LEU A 152 19.90 0.94 -4.83
C LEU A 152 20.13 -0.51 -5.28
N THR A 153 21.15 -1.15 -4.73
CA THR A 153 21.27 -2.60 -4.79
C THR A 153 20.29 -3.27 -3.81
N GLU A 154 19.94 -4.54 -4.04
CA GLU A 154 19.12 -5.37 -3.12
C GLU A 154 19.59 -5.25 -1.67
N ARG A 155 20.91 -5.35 -1.44
CA ARG A 155 21.50 -5.25 -0.09
C ARG A 155 21.37 -3.86 0.52
N GLU A 156 21.44 -2.80 -0.28
CA GLU A 156 21.25 -1.43 0.20
C GLU A 156 19.78 -1.15 0.50
N ALA A 157 18.88 -1.67 -0.34
CA ALA A 157 17.44 -1.63 -0.15
C ALA A 157 17.03 -2.24 1.21
N MET A 158 17.47 -3.47 1.49
CA MET A 158 17.20 -4.18 2.76
C MET A 158 17.71 -3.43 4.01
N ARG A 159 18.77 -2.62 3.88
CA ARG A 159 19.37 -1.86 5.00
C ARG A 159 18.87 -0.42 5.09
N HIS A 160 18.01 0.00 4.17
CA HIS A 160 17.57 1.38 4.08
C HIS A 160 16.65 1.72 5.27
N PRO A 161 16.82 2.89 5.93
CA PRO A 161 16.03 3.25 7.12
C PRO A 161 14.54 3.46 6.82
N ARG A 162 14.19 3.69 5.55
CA ARG A 162 12.82 3.91 5.07
C ARG A 162 12.33 2.75 4.18
N ARG A 163 12.79 1.52 4.44
CA ARG A 163 12.43 0.36 3.60
C ARG A 163 10.93 0.00 3.70
N ASN A 164 10.34 0.16 4.89
CA ASN A 164 8.92 -0.10 5.16
C ASN A 164 7.98 1.05 4.71
N GLU A 165 8.41 1.95 3.82
CA GLU A 165 7.56 3.05 3.36
C GLU A 165 6.88 2.72 2.02
N ILE A 166 5.62 2.30 2.12
CA ILE A 166 4.74 2.03 0.98
C ILE A 166 4.18 3.32 0.36
N LEU A 167 4.01 3.31 -0.96
CA LEU A 167 3.51 4.41 -1.79
C LEU A 167 2.08 4.17 -2.27
N ARG A 168 1.65 2.90 -2.36
CA ARG A 168 0.29 2.49 -2.72
C ARG A 168 -0.18 1.43 -1.74
N ASP A 169 -1.44 1.52 -1.34
CA ASP A 169 -2.09 0.58 -0.43
C ASP A 169 -3.51 0.25 -0.91
N VAL A 170 -4.11 -0.76 -0.30
CA VAL A 170 -5.50 -1.15 -0.48
C VAL A 170 -6.27 -0.75 0.78
N GLY A 171 -7.27 0.12 0.59
CA GLY A 171 -8.24 0.49 1.60
C GLY A 171 -8.14 1.93 2.12
N SER A 172 -7.10 2.70 1.78
CA SER A 172 -6.98 4.09 2.28
C SER A 172 -7.88 5.10 1.62
N MET A 173 -8.25 4.91 0.36
CA MET A 173 -9.19 5.78 -0.32
C MET A 173 -9.97 5.00 -1.37
N PRO A 174 -11.18 5.47 -1.76
CA PRO A 174 -11.94 4.80 -2.80
C PRO A 174 -11.21 4.91 -4.14
N HIS A 175 -11.18 3.79 -4.88
CA HIS A 175 -10.56 3.71 -6.19
C HIS A 175 -11.56 3.17 -7.23
N ARG A 176 -11.27 3.43 -8.50
CA ARG A 176 -11.97 2.87 -9.66
C ARG A 176 -11.01 1.98 -10.45
N VAL A 177 -11.55 1.12 -11.30
CA VAL A 177 -10.77 0.19 -12.13
C VAL A 177 -9.84 0.93 -13.10
N ASP A 178 -10.22 2.14 -13.53
CA ASP A 178 -9.48 3.00 -14.45
C ASP A 178 -8.51 3.98 -13.75
N ASP A 179 -8.30 3.84 -12.45
CA ASP A 179 -7.35 4.67 -11.69
C ASP A 179 -5.89 4.33 -12.07
N PRO A 180 -5.14 5.24 -12.70
CA PRO A 180 -3.79 4.97 -13.21
C PRO A 180 -2.74 4.83 -12.10
N ASP A 181 -3.02 5.34 -10.89
CA ASP A 181 -2.05 5.43 -9.80
C ASP A 181 -2.31 4.43 -8.67
N PHE A 182 -3.28 3.52 -8.85
CA PHE A 182 -3.69 2.57 -7.81
C PHE A 182 -3.02 1.19 -7.95
N LEU A 183 -3.19 0.51 -9.09
CA LEU A 183 -2.76 -0.88 -9.26
C LEU A 183 -1.79 -1.06 -10.42
N GLU A 184 -0.87 -2.00 -10.25
CA GLU A 184 -0.13 -2.61 -11.35
C GLU A 184 -0.89 -3.87 -11.78
N SER A 185 -1.00 -4.12 -13.08
CA SER A 185 -1.62 -5.35 -13.59
C SER A 185 -1.03 -5.76 -14.92
N GLY A 186 -0.96 -7.05 -15.19
CA GLY A 186 -0.45 -7.57 -16.44
C GLY A 186 -0.75 -9.04 -16.67
N GLU A 187 -0.23 -9.54 -17.78
CA GLU A 187 -0.24 -10.95 -18.16
C GLU A 187 1.19 -11.42 -18.48
N SER A 188 1.46 -12.70 -18.27
CA SER A 188 2.73 -13.33 -18.62
C SER A 188 2.51 -14.79 -19.02
N ASP A 189 3.49 -15.36 -19.71
CA ASP A 189 3.51 -16.79 -20.02
C ASP A 189 3.67 -17.63 -18.74
N PHE A 190 2.96 -18.75 -18.73
CA PHE A 190 3.01 -19.77 -17.68
C PHE A 190 3.21 -21.14 -18.31
N GLU A 191 4.45 -21.62 -18.23
CA GLU A 191 4.92 -22.80 -18.97
C GLU A 191 5.14 -24.00 -18.04
N PRO A 192 5.11 -25.23 -18.58
CA PRO A 192 5.45 -26.40 -17.79
C PRO A 192 6.88 -26.30 -17.25
N GLY A 193 7.04 -26.52 -15.94
CA GLY A 193 8.27 -26.33 -15.20
C GLY A 193 8.34 -25.02 -14.40
N ASP A 194 7.42 -24.07 -14.65
CA ASP A 194 7.38 -22.82 -13.90
C ASP A 194 6.97 -23.05 -12.44
N VAL A 195 7.63 -22.31 -11.54
CA VAL A 195 7.20 -22.13 -10.15
C VAL A 195 6.93 -20.65 -9.92
N LEU A 196 5.69 -20.31 -9.60
CA LEU A 196 5.30 -18.99 -9.14
C LEU A 196 5.54 -18.92 -7.64
N LEU A 197 6.20 -17.85 -7.19
CA LEU A 197 6.39 -17.51 -5.78
C LEU A 197 5.71 -16.17 -5.51
N LEU A 198 4.66 -16.19 -4.69
CA LEU A 198 4.10 -14.99 -4.09
C LEU A 198 4.58 -14.91 -2.63
N CYS A 199 4.99 -13.74 -2.18
CA CYS A 199 5.44 -13.57 -0.80
C CYS A 199 5.21 -12.16 -0.24
N SER A 200 5.13 -12.05 1.09
CA SER A 200 5.21 -10.77 1.81
C SER A 200 6.66 -10.34 1.96
N ASP A 201 6.85 -9.07 2.33
CA ASP A 201 8.17 -8.49 2.53
C ASP A 201 8.97 -9.22 3.61
N GLY A 202 8.31 -9.80 4.62
CA GLY A 202 8.93 -10.60 5.68
C GLY A 202 9.76 -11.79 5.18
N LEU A 203 9.49 -12.31 3.98
CA LEU A 203 10.38 -13.28 3.34
C LEU A 203 11.61 -12.59 2.72
N THR A 204 11.37 -11.59 1.87
CA THR A 204 12.42 -10.99 1.02
C THR A 204 13.30 -9.98 1.74
N ASP A 205 12.88 -9.48 2.89
CA ASP A 205 13.72 -8.70 3.81
C ASP A 205 14.75 -9.59 4.52
N MET A 206 14.46 -10.89 4.64
CA MET A 206 15.31 -11.86 5.35
C MET A 206 16.20 -12.68 4.40
N LEU A 207 15.69 -13.01 3.21
CA LEU A 207 16.34 -13.89 2.25
C LEU A 207 16.71 -13.17 0.96
N THR A 208 17.95 -13.40 0.51
CA THR A 208 18.44 -12.91 -0.79
C THR A 208 17.88 -13.72 -1.94
N ARG A 209 17.86 -13.12 -3.15
CA ARG A 209 17.51 -13.81 -4.40
C ARG A 209 18.23 -15.15 -4.60
N ALA A 210 19.51 -15.23 -4.23
CA ALA A 210 20.30 -16.45 -4.36
C ALA A 210 19.78 -17.58 -3.46
N GLN A 211 19.37 -17.27 -2.23
CA GLN A 211 18.80 -18.25 -1.30
C GLN A 211 17.41 -18.71 -1.76
N LEU A 212 16.60 -17.79 -2.32
CA LEU A 212 15.31 -18.15 -2.91
C LEU A 212 15.50 -19.15 -4.08
N VAL A 213 16.42 -18.85 -5.00
CA VAL A 213 16.77 -19.74 -6.12
C VAL A 213 17.23 -21.11 -5.62
N GLU A 214 18.07 -21.14 -4.58
CA GLU A 214 18.56 -22.40 -4.02
C GLU A 214 17.42 -23.28 -3.51
N VAL A 215 16.46 -22.73 -2.76
CA VAL A 215 15.34 -23.51 -2.21
C VAL A 215 14.36 -23.91 -3.31
N LEU A 216 13.99 -23.00 -4.21
CA LEU A 216 13.04 -23.27 -5.30
C LEU A 216 13.58 -24.32 -6.30
N GLY A 217 14.90 -24.39 -6.49
CA GLY A 217 15.55 -25.35 -7.36
C GLY A 217 15.65 -26.78 -6.80
N ARG A 218 15.32 -27.01 -5.53
CA ARG A 218 15.38 -28.35 -4.92
C ARG A 218 14.20 -29.22 -5.39
N PRO A 219 14.43 -30.49 -5.78
CA PRO A 219 13.37 -31.40 -6.22
C PRO A 219 12.59 -31.94 -5.01
N MET A 220 11.70 -31.11 -4.47
CA MET A 220 10.85 -31.41 -3.31
C MET A 220 9.44 -30.83 -3.49
N PRO A 221 8.42 -31.36 -2.79
CA PRO A 221 7.05 -30.83 -2.84
C PRO A 221 6.99 -29.35 -2.48
N VAL A 222 6.04 -28.62 -3.06
CA VAL A 222 5.91 -27.16 -2.83
C VAL A 222 5.66 -26.83 -1.35
N ALA A 223 4.96 -27.69 -0.61
CA ALA A 223 4.74 -27.51 0.82
C ALA A 223 6.06 -27.52 1.61
N GLU A 224 6.95 -28.47 1.33
CA GLU A 224 8.25 -28.53 1.98
C GLU A 224 9.14 -27.35 1.57
N GLN A 225 9.03 -26.86 0.31
CA GLN A 225 9.78 -25.67 -0.13
C GLN A 225 9.35 -24.44 0.66
N ILE A 226 8.05 -24.28 0.90
CA ILE A 226 7.48 -23.21 1.72
C ILE A 226 7.99 -23.29 3.16
N GLU A 227 7.95 -24.48 3.77
CA GLU A 227 8.48 -24.68 5.13
C GLU A 227 9.96 -24.29 5.21
N ALA A 228 10.77 -24.70 4.23
CA ALA A 228 12.19 -24.36 4.17
C ALA A 228 12.43 -22.84 3.99
N LEU A 229 11.61 -22.16 3.18
CA LEU A 229 11.67 -20.71 2.99
C LEU A 229 11.32 -19.95 4.28
N ILE A 230 10.22 -20.34 4.93
CA ILE A 230 9.78 -19.72 6.20
C ILE A 230 10.81 -19.98 7.31
N GLN A 231 11.33 -21.21 7.40
CA GLN A 231 12.35 -21.54 8.37
C GLN A 231 13.62 -20.70 8.15
N ALA A 232 14.11 -20.61 6.92
CA ALA A 232 15.30 -19.82 6.61
C ALA A 232 15.10 -18.33 6.92
N ALA A 233 13.93 -17.76 6.65
CA ALA A 233 13.62 -16.37 6.98
C ALA A 233 13.55 -16.13 8.50
N ASN A 234 12.97 -17.08 9.25
CA ASN A 234 12.97 -17.05 10.71
C ASN A 234 14.38 -17.15 11.30
N GLU A 235 15.23 -18.04 10.77
CA GLU A 235 16.63 -18.19 11.18
C GLU A 235 17.48 -16.95 10.87
N ALA A 236 17.15 -16.22 9.79
CA ALA A 236 17.78 -14.95 9.43
C ALA A 236 17.31 -13.76 10.29
N GLY A 237 16.25 -13.94 11.10
CA GLY A 237 15.83 -12.96 12.11
C GLY A 237 14.32 -12.87 12.31
N GLY A 238 13.50 -13.29 11.34
CA GLY A 238 12.03 -13.29 11.44
C GLY A 238 11.44 -11.98 11.94
N HIS A 239 11.84 -10.86 11.32
CA HIS A 239 11.49 -9.53 11.82
C HIS A 239 10.05 -9.08 11.55
N ASP A 240 9.37 -9.76 10.62
CA ASP A 240 7.99 -9.50 10.25
C ASP A 240 7.17 -10.81 10.13
N ASN A 241 5.88 -10.68 9.87
CA ASN A 241 5.05 -11.79 9.41
C ASN A 241 5.59 -12.30 8.07
N ILE A 242 5.60 -13.62 7.89
CA ILE A 242 6.19 -14.27 6.71
C ILE A 242 5.11 -15.08 6.03
N THR A 243 4.73 -14.69 4.83
CA THR A 243 3.73 -15.41 4.04
C THR A 243 4.29 -15.80 2.69
N VAL A 244 4.08 -17.06 2.31
CA VAL A 244 4.59 -17.65 1.08
C VAL A 244 3.49 -18.47 0.43
N VAL A 245 3.27 -18.25 -0.86
CA VAL A 245 2.42 -19.09 -1.71
C VAL A 245 3.23 -19.54 -2.92
N LEU A 246 3.24 -20.85 -3.15
CA LEU A 246 3.85 -21.46 -4.33
C LEU A 246 2.78 -22.07 -5.23
N GLY A 247 2.94 -21.86 -6.54
CA GLY A 247 2.18 -22.55 -7.58
C GLY A 247 3.12 -23.10 -8.64
N ARG A 248 3.22 -24.42 -8.75
CA ARG A 248 4.11 -25.11 -9.70
C ARG A 248 3.29 -25.74 -10.81
N TYR A 249 3.66 -25.43 -12.06
CA TYR A 249 3.19 -26.14 -13.23
C TYR A 249 4.11 -27.32 -13.51
N SER A 250 3.65 -28.52 -13.21
CA SER A 250 4.38 -29.75 -13.52
C SER A 250 4.36 -30.02 -15.03
N ALA A 251 5.53 -30.34 -15.60
CA ALA A 251 5.60 -30.85 -16.95
C ALA A 251 4.81 -32.17 -17.07
N PRO A 252 3.96 -32.34 -18.10
CA PRO A 252 3.36 -33.64 -18.37
C PRO A 252 4.45 -34.68 -18.60
N GLU A 253 4.28 -35.89 -18.04
CA GLU A 253 5.23 -36.99 -18.21
C GLU A 253 5.56 -37.19 -19.70
N GLY A 254 6.85 -37.08 -20.06
CA GLY A 254 7.33 -37.26 -21.43
C GLY A 254 7.59 -35.97 -22.23
N ALA A 255 7.35 -34.79 -21.68
CA ALA A 255 7.82 -33.54 -22.28
C ALA A 255 9.33 -33.37 -22.04
N GLU A 256 10.14 -33.34 -23.11
CA GLU A 256 11.55 -32.94 -23.03
C GLU A 256 11.62 -31.49 -22.55
N ILE A 257 12.04 -31.28 -21.30
CA ILE A 257 12.47 -29.96 -20.84
C ILE A 257 13.75 -29.66 -21.62
N ALA A 258 13.67 -28.76 -22.59
CA ALA A 258 14.85 -28.34 -23.34
C ALA A 258 15.92 -27.88 -22.35
N PRO A 259 17.14 -28.45 -22.37
CA PRO A 259 18.17 -28.08 -21.43
C PRO A 259 18.51 -26.59 -21.62
N ALA A 260 18.67 -25.88 -20.50
CA ALA A 260 19.16 -24.52 -20.50
C ALA A 260 20.48 -24.47 -21.27
N LEU A 261 20.53 -23.66 -22.33
CA LEU A 261 21.79 -23.40 -23.04
C LEU A 261 22.77 -22.76 -22.03
N PRO A 262 24.04 -23.18 -22.01
CA PRO A 262 25.05 -22.53 -21.18
C PRO A 262 25.12 -21.04 -21.54
N ILE A 263 24.97 -20.17 -20.55
CA ILE A 263 25.20 -18.74 -20.72
C ILE A 263 26.71 -18.55 -20.92
N ASP A 264 27.09 -18.16 -22.14
CA ASP A 264 28.44 -17.68 -22.47
C ASP A 264 28.53 -16.20 -22.06
N ASP A 265 29.16 -15.94 -20.90
CA ASP A 265 29.39 -14.60 -20.33
C ASP A 265 30.37 -13.72 -21.14
N SER A 266 30.65 -14.06 -22.41
CA SER A 266 31.66 -13.38 -23.23
C SER A 266 31.13 -12.62 -24.45
N ARG A 267 29.91 -12.06 -24.43
CA ARG A 267 29.46 -11.07 -25.44
C ARG A 267 28.62 -9.93 -24.90
N SER A 268 29.18 -9.15 -23.97
CA SER A 268 28.81 -7.74 -23.81
C SER A 268 29.84 -6.87 -24.54
N ALA A 269 29.67 -6.71 -25.86
CA ALA A 269 30.27 -5.62 -26.62
C ALA A 269 29.64 -5.49 -28.02
N THR A 270 29.00 -4.34 -28.25
CA THR A 270 28.70 -3.72 -29.55
C THR A 270 27.77 -4.46 -30.53
N ALA A 271 26.48 -4.10 -30.46
CA ALA A 271 25.64 -4.00 -31.65
C ALA A 271 25.01 -2.60 -31.70
N SER A 272 25.74 -1.65 -32.29
CA SER A 272 25.20 -0.35 -32.67
C SER A 272 24.20 -0.52 -33.82
N ILE A 273 22.91 -0.32 -33.54
CA ILE A 273 21.90 -0.19 -34.59
C ILE A 273 22.10 1.18 -35.24
N ARG A 274 22.53 1.17 -36.51
CA ARG A 274 22.46 2.35 -37.39
C ARG A 274 21.01 2.50 -37.86
N VAL A 275 20.29 3.46 -37.28
CA VAL A 275 19.06 4.00 -37.88
C VAL A 275 19.43 5.26 -38.66
N GLY A 276 19.02 5.30 -39.93
CA GLY A 276 19.37 6.33 -40.88
C GLY A 276 18.88 7.72 -40.48
N THR A 277 19.79 8.67 -40.56
CA THR A 277 19.53 10.10 -40.64
C THR A 277 18.83 10.43 -41.94
N GLN A 278 17.55 10.80 -41.87
CA GLN A 278 16.97 11.83 -42.75
C GLN A 278 15.64 12.33 -42.14
N GLY A 279 15.61 13.61 -41.78
CA GLY A 279 14.36 14.36 -41.67
C GLY A 279 14.00 14.98 -40.33
N LEU A 280 14.89 15.71 -39.65
CA LEU A 280 14.50 16.74 -38.67
C LEU A 280 15.47 17.93 -38.73
N MET A 281 15.25 18.79 -39.72
CA MET A 281 15.72 20.18 -39.71
C MET A 281 14.48 21.06 -39.78
N GLN A 282 13.90 21.35 -38.63
CA GLN A 282 13.16 22.58 -38.33
C GLN A 282 12.59 22.48 -36.91
N SER A 283 13.16 23.28 -36.00
CA SER A 283 12.54 23.89 -34.82
C SER A 283 13.46 23.90 -33.58
N GLU A 284 14.68 24.40 -33.73
CA GLU A 284 15.47 24.94 -32.61
C GLU A 284 15.46 26.47 -32.72
N ALA A 285 14.36 27.11 -32.31
CA ALA A 285 14.32 28.55 -32.06
C ALA A 285 13.04 29.00 -31.31
N THR A 286 12.59 28.27 -30.30
CA THR A 286 11.74 28.88 -29.24
C THR A 286 11.69 27.96 -28.03
N LEU A 287 11.85 28.55 -26.83
CA LEU A 287 11.74 27.92 -25.50
C LEU A 287 13.01 27.27 -24.94
N ALA A 288 14.11 28.02 -24.96
CA ALA A 288 15.02 28.01 -23.82
C ALA A 288 14.51 29.02 -22.79
N ALA A 289 13.98 28.53 -21.67
CA ALA A 289 13.95 29.14 -20.33
C ALA A 289 12.70 28.71 -19.55
N GLU A 290 12.72 27.53 -18.93
CA GLU A 290 11.97 27.31 -17.69
C GLU A 290 12.92 26.70 -16.66
N ALA A 291 13.29 27.56 -15.71
CA ALA A 291 14.16 27.24 -14.59
C ALA A 291 13.40 26.40 -13.55
N LEU A 292 14.16 25.53 -12.89
CA LEU A 292 13.78 24.81 -11.67
C LEU A 292 13.11 25.74 -10.64
N PRO A 293 12.07 25.31 -9.91
CA PRO A 293 11.46 26.16 -8.89
C PRO A 293 12.43 26.40 -7.73
N GLU A 294 12.78 27.67 -7.52
CA GLU A 294 13.55 28.12 -6.36
C GLU A 294 12.77 27.90 -5.06
N GLN A 295 13.49 27.44 -4.03
CA GLN A 295 13.03 27.38 -2.64
C GLN A 295 12.49 28.75 -2.18
N PRO A 296 11.37 28.82 -1.44
CA PRO A 296 10.78 30.10 -1.06
C PRO A 296 11.69 30.89 -0.11
N PRO A 297 11.77 32.23 -0.23
CA PRO A 297 12.71 33.03 0.54
C PRO A 297 12.34 33.03 2.03
N LYS A 298 13.34 32.72 2.89
CA LYS A 298 13.29 32.72 4.37
C LYS A 298 12.84 34.04 5.03
N ARG A 299 12.45 35.05 4.24
CA ARG A 299 12.10 36.41 4.69
C ARG A 299 10.61 36.61 4.94
N ARG A 300 9.74 35.72 4.44
CA ARG A 300 8.27 35.82 4.64
C ARG A 300 7.79 35.25 5.99
N TRP A 301 8.48 34.26 6.54
CA TRP A 301 8.12 33.68 7.85
C TRP A 301 8.41 34.64 9.02
N GLY A 302 9.49 35.42 8.94
CA GLY A 302 9.81 36.42 9.97
C GLY A 302 8.74 37.51 10.12
N ALA A 303 8.15 37.95 9.01
CA ALA A 303 7.06 38.93 9.04
C ALA A 303 5.78 38.34 9.65
N LEU A 304 5.46 37.08 9.32
CA LEU A 304 4.26 36.41 9.84
C LEU A 304 4.37 36.11 11.34
N VAL A 305 5.57 35.74 11.82
CA VAL A 305 5.86 35.56 13.25
C VAL A 305 5.75 36.88 14.00
N LEU A 306 6.24 37.99 13.44
CA LEU A 306 6.11 39.32 14.08
C LEU A 306 4.65 39.80 14.17
N VAL A 307 3.82 39.53 13.17
CA VAL A 307 2.38 39.84 13.23
C VAL A 307 1.69 39.00 14.31
N VAL A 308 1.95 37.70 14.37
CA VAL A 308 1.36 36.82 15.39
C VAL A 308 1.80 37.22 16.81
N LEU A 309 3.08 37.54 17.01
CA LEU A 309 3.60 38.03 18.29
C LEU A 309 2.98 39.38 18.67
N GLY A 310 2.78 40.29 17.72
CA GLY A 310 2.13 41.57 17.96
C GLY A 310 0.66 41.43 18.37
N VAL A 311 -0.08 40.51 17.73
CA VAL A 311 -1.48 40.21 18.09
C VAL A 311 -1.55 39.58 19.49
N LEU A 312 -0.68 38.62 19.80
CA LEU A 312 -0.63 38.00 21.13
C LEU A 312 -0.27 39.02 22.22
N ALA A 313 0.68 39.92 21.95
CA ALA A 313 1.04 40.99 22.88
C ALA A 313 -0.11 41.98 23.08
N GLY A 314 -0.87 42.31 22.03
CA GLY A 314 -2.06 43.17 22.12
C GLY A 314 -3.19 42.55 22.94
N VAL A 315 -3.46 41.26 22.75
CA VAL A 315 -4.46 40.52 23.54
C VAL A 315 -4.04 40.42 25.00
N LEU A 316 -2.76 40.14 25.26
CA LEU A 316 -2.23 40.06 26.61
C LEU A 316 -2.26 41.43 27.31
N TRP A 317 -1.93 42.50 26.59
CA TRP A 317 -2.06 43.87 27.09
C TRP A 317 -3.52 44.21 27.42
N TRP A 318 -4.47 43.83 26.57
CA TRP A 318 -5.90 44.07 26.83
C TRP A 318 -6.40 43.32 28.06
N GLN A 319 -5.96 42.07 28.27
CA GLN A 319 -6.33 41.28 29.45
C GLN A 319 -5.68 41.80 30.75
N LEU A 320 -4.49 42.40 30.66
CA LEU A 320 -3.74 42.92 31.81
C LEU A 320 -3.96 44.42 32.05
N SER A 321 -4.67 45.11 31.16
CA SER A 321 -4.96 46.54 31.31
C SER A 321 -5.92 46.74 32.49
N PRO A 322 -5.52 47.47 33.55
CA PRO A 322 -6.40 47.73 34.67
C PRO A 322 -7.58 48.60 34.22
N SER A 323 -8.79 48.19 34.56
CA SER A 323 -10.00 48.99 34.36
C SER A 323 -9.90 50.31 35.15
N GLU A 324 -10.35 51.41 34.54
CA GLU A 324 -10.37 52.71 35.20
C GLU A 324 -11.15 52.63 36.53
N PRO A 325 -10.69 53.34 37.59
CA PRO A 325 -11.40 53.37 38.85
C PRO A 325 -12.75 54.05 38.66
N THR A 326 -13.81 53.36 39.08
CA THR A 326 -15.18 53.89 39.15
C THR A 326 -15.20 55.21 39.94
N PRO A 327 -15.85 56.27 39.42
CA PRO A 327 -15.95 57.53 40.15
C PRO A 327 -16.76 57.33 41.44
N ARG A 328 -16.21 57.83 42.57
CA ARG A 328 -16.89 57.80 43.88
C ARG A 328 -18.18 58.62 43.82
N PRO A 329 -19.31 58.11 44.31
CA PRO A 329 -20.50 58.92 44.50
C PRO A 329 -20.25 59.99 45.58
N GLN A 330 -20.60 61.25 45.27
CA GLN A 330 -20.56 62.36 46.22
C GLN A 330 -21.63 62.17 47.33
N PRO A 331 -21.36 62.56 48.58
CA PRO A 331 -22.34 62.47 49.64
C PRO A 331 -23.39 63.59 49.49
N VAL A 332 -24.65 63.21 49.27
CA VAL A 332 -25.78 64.14 49.38
C VAL A 332 -26.12 64.31 50.86
N ARG A 333 -26.06 65.57 51.32
CA ARG A 333 -26.46 66.02 52.65
C ARG A 333 -27.92 65.66 52.94
N ALA A 334 -28.14 65.06 54.11
CA ALA A 334 -29.45 65.04 54.74
C ALA A 334 -29.71 66.42 55.35
N ASP A 335 -30.85 67.03 55.03
CA ASP A 335 -31.49 67.94 55.96
C ASP A 335 -33.02 67.85 55.86
N SER A 336 -33.62 68.27 56.95
CA SER A 336 -34.84 67.77 57.58
C SER A 336 -35.98 68.79 57.52
N ALA A 337 -37.23 68.31 57.69
CA ALA A 337 -38.48 68.98 58.09
C ALA A 337 -39.67 68.62 57.16
N ARG A 338 -40.69 67.86 57.63
CA ARG A 338 -41.99 68.32 58.19
C ARG A 338 -42.83 69.13 57.17
N THR A 339 -44.12 68.92 56.85
CA THR A 339 -45.29 68.18 57.41
C THR A 339 -46.45 68.26 56.34
N PRO A 340 -47.73 67.81 56.54
CA PRO A 340 -48.43 66.92 55.57
C PRO A 340 -49.74 67.43 54.90
N LYS A 341 -50.23 66.63 53.91
CA LYS A 341 -51.63 66.38 53.41
C LYS A 341 -52.41 67.54 52.75
N PRO A 342 -53.49 67.33 51.92
CA PRO A 342 -54.44 66.19 51.91
C PRO A 342 -54.99 65.65 50.54
N PHE A 343 -55.67 64.50 50.68
CA PHE A 343 -56.78 63.84 49.92
C PHE A 343 -57.42 64.43 48.63
N THR A 344 -57.71 63.53 47.67
CA THR A 344 -59.04 63.29 47.01
C THR A 344 -58.91 62.05 46.07
N THR A 345 -59.49 60.86 46.27
CA THR A 345 -60.87 60.27 46.19
C THR A 345 -61.38 59.85 44.77
N ILE A 346 -61.81 58.56 44.67
CA ILE A 346 -62.76 57.84 43.75
C ILE A 346 -62.26 57.58 42.30
N ASP A 347 -62.41 56.43 41.62
CA ASP A 347 -63.54 55.48 41.43
C ASP A 347 -63.01 54.13 40.84
N SER A 348 -63.23 52.94 41.42
CA SER A 348 -64.30 51.92 41.16
C SER A 348 -64.65 51.69 39.67
N THR A 349 -64.46 50.50 39.08
CA THR A 349 -65.32 49.29 39.12
C THR A 349 -64.62 48.20 38.28
N ARG A 350 -64.41 46.95 38.75
CA ARG A 350 -65.30 45.79 38.97
C ARG A 350 -65.40 44.84 37.75
N THR A 351 -64.96 43.61 38.04
CA THR A 351 -65.05 42.26 37.43
C THR A 351 -66.45 41.87 36.90
N PRO A 352 -66.66 40.73 36.18
CA PRO A 352 -66.26 39.34 36.53
C PRO A 352 -65.06 38.75 35.81
#